data_AF-A0A1A2RXB3-F1
#
_entry.id   AF-A0A1A2RXB3-F1
#
_cell.length_a   1.000
_cell.length_b   1.000
_cell.length_c   1.000
_cell.angle_alpha   90.00
_cell.angle_beta   90.00
_cell.angle_gamma   90.00
#
_symmetry.space_group_name_H-M   'P 1'
#
loop_
_entity.id
_entity.type
_entity.pdbx_description
1 polymer ?
#
loop_
_entity_poly.entity_id
_entity_poly.type
_entity_poly.pdbx_seq_one_letter_code
_entity_poly.pdbx_strand_id
1 'polypeptide(L)'
;MGERVRGADLGRARAGIERDLRKLAENVDQQAALVTDLAEQMPEESLLRIDVSVAIPQESGPDELAIALSSKWSLRTDRAQDCVSQGNKLVAQRRGRMPHFGVITIEPRPAMLRILADGSGAVDFVYHLDLPALIASIDEVAQRRPSNWSPAQIFARLMGQHRLRDFDKLVHEVSRVPEP
;
A
#
# COMPACT_ATOMS: atom_id res chain seq x y z
N MET A 1 -42.90 9.16 -11.49
CA MET A 1 -43.52 10.37 -10.89
C MET A 1 -44.91 9.99 -10.39
N GLY A 2 -45.08 9.88 -9.06
CA GLY A 2 -46.32 9.36 -8.46
C GLY A 2 -47.53 10.25 -8.76
N GLU A 3 -48.69 9.63 -8.95
CA GLU A 3 -49.97 10.27 -9.33
C GLU A 3 -50.35 11.47 -8.44
N ARG A 4 -49.93 11.46 -7.17
CA ARG A 4 -50.16 12.53 -6.19
C ARG A 4 -49.58 13.89 -6.60
N VAL A 5 -48.46 13.93 -7.32
CA VAL A 5 -47.84 15.20 -7.77
C VAL A 5 -48.56 15.76 -9.00
N ARG A 6 -49.14 14.89 -9.85
CA ARG A 6 -49.86 15.31 -11.06
C ARG A 6 -51.24 15.89 -10.75
N GLY A 7 -51.84 15.51 -9.62
CA GLY A 7 -53.17 15.96 -9.16
C GLY A 7 -53.17 17.21 -8.27
N ALA A 8 -52.00 17.77 -7.92
CA ALA A 8 -51.94 18.98 -7.10
C ALA A 8 -52.31 20.23 -7.92
N ASP A 9 -53.18 21.09 -7.38
CA ASP A 9 -53.52 22.38 -8.00
C ASP A 9 -52.39 23.40 -7.76
N LEU A 10 -51.49 23.48 -8.73
CA LEU A 10 -50.28 24.32 -8.67
C LEU A 10 -50.44 25.66 -9.41
N GLY A 11 -51.62 25.93 -9.99
CA GLY A 11 -51.94 27.17 -10.71
C GLY A 11 -50.82 27.66 -11.65
N ARG A 12 -50.46 28.95 -11.55
CA ARG A 12 -49.41 29.60 -12.36
C ARG A 12 -47.98 29.08 -12.08
N ALA A 13 -47.74 28.45 -10.94
CA ALA A 13 -46.43 27.92 -10.57
C ALA A 13 -46.12 26.57 -11.24
N ARG A 14 -47.14 25.87 -11.75
CA ARG A 14 -47.01 24.55 -12.40
C ARG A 14 -45.94 24.53 -13.49
N ALA A 15 -45.95 25.51 -14.39
CA ALA A 15 -45.02 25.59 -15.50
C ALA A 15 -43.56 25.85 -15.06
N GLY A 16 -43.35 26.48 -13.90
CA GLY A 16 -42.03 26.65 -13.29
C GLY A 16 -41.54 25.34 -12.69
N ILE A 17 -42.36 24.71 -11.85
CA ILE A 17 -42.05 23.44 -11.18
C ILE A 17 -41.80 22.32 -12.19
N GLU A 18 -42.61 22.20 -13.25
CA GLU A 18 -42.42 21.20 -14.31
C GLU A 18 -41.13 21.43 -15.12
N ARG A 19 -40.64 22.67 -15.20
CA ARG A 19 -39.37 22.99 -15.84
C ARG A 19 -38.20 22.63 -14.94
N ASP A 20 -38.30 22.96 -13.66
CA ASP A 20 -37.25 22.66 -12.68
C ASP A 20 -37.13 21.17 -12.42
N LEU A 21 -38.26 20.43 -12.38
CA LEU A 21 -38.26 18.96 -12.31
C LEU A 21 -37.63 18.33 -13.55
N ARG A 22 -37.88 18.87 -14.75
CA ARG A 22 -37.23 18.40 -15.98
C ARG A 22 -35.71 18.61 -15.92
N LYS A 23 -35.27 19.82 -15.53
CA LYS A 23 -33.85 20.11 -15.34
C LYS A 23 -33.21 19.22 -14.27
N LEU A 24 -33.90 18.97 -13.16
CA LEU A 24 -33.40 18.09 -12.11
C LEU A 24 -33.28 16.65 -12.60
N ALA A 25 -34.28 16.15 -13.34
CA ALA A 25 -34.23 14.81 -13.93
C ALA A 25 -33.07 14.70 -14.93
N GLU A 26 -32.90 15.67 -15.83
CA GLU A 26 -31.79 15.73 -16.78
C GLU A 26 -30.43 15.74 -16.07
N ASN A 27 -30.28 16.52 -14.99
CA ASN A 27 -29.06 16.57 -14.20
C ASN A 27 -28.78 15.25 -13.47
N VAL A 28 -29.81 14.61 -12.90
CA VAL A 28 -29.67 13.32 -12.23
C VAL A 28 -29.27 12.24 -13.22
N ASP A 29 -29.87 12.21 -14.42
CA ASP A 29 -29.53 11.27 -15.47
C ASP A 29 -28.09 11.49 -15.97
N GLN A 30 -27.67 12.75 -16.13
CA GLN A 30 -26.27 13.08 -16.48
C GLN A 30 -25.28 12.65 -15.38
N GLN A 31 -25.61 12.87 -14.11
CA GLN A 31 -24.77 12.41 -13.00
C GLN A 31 -24.71 10.89 -12.90
N ALA A 32 -25.83 10.18 -13.11
CA ALA A 32 -25.87 8.73 -13.12
C ALA A 32 -25.04 8.16 -14.29
N ALA A 33 -25.10 8.78 -15.46
CA ALA A 33 -24.27 8.43 -16.60
C ALA A 33 -22.78 8.65 -16.31
N LEU A 34 -22.40 9.78 -15.68
CA LEU A 34 -21.02 10.04 -15.25
C LEU A 34 -20.53 9.04 -14.21
N VAL A 35 -21.35 8.65 -13.24
CA VAL A 35 -20.98 7.63 -12.23
C VAL A 35 -20.80 6.27 -12.88
N THR A 36 -21.66 5.91 -13.83
CA THR A 36 -21.56 4.65 -14.59
C THR A 36 -20.31 4.64 -15.47
N ASP A 37 -20.06 5.72 -16.20
CA ASP A 37 -18.87 5.89 -17.03
C ASP A 37 -17.59 5.89 -16.17
N LEU A 38 -17.62 6.53 -15.00
CA LEU A 38 -16.52 6.45 -14.05
C LEU A 38 -16.34 5.01 -13.54
N ALA A 39 -17.40 4.28 -13.23
CA ALA A 39 -17.31 2.88 -12.78
C ALA A 39 -16.79 1.93 -13.88
N GLU A 40 -17.13 2.18 -15.15
CA GLU A 40 -16.73 1.38 -16.31
C GLU A 40 -15.34 1.74 -16.85
N GLN A 41 -14.97 3.02 -16.85
CA GLN A 41 -13.67 3.52 -17.31
C GLN A 41 -12.64 3.66 -16.19
N MET A 42 -13.05 3.52 -14.92
CA MET A 42 -12.09 3.46 -13.83
C MET A 42 -11.11 2.34 -14.15
N PRO A 43 -9.80 2.61 -14.14
CA PRO A 43 -8.80 1.57 -14.36
C PRO A 43 -9.12 0.42 -13.41
N GLU A 44 -9.32 -0.79 -13.95
CA GLU A 44 -9.30 -2.01 -13.16
C GLU A 44 -8.10 -1.87 -12.22
N GLU A 45 -8.39 -1.86 -10.92
CA GLU A 45 -7.47 -1.38 -9.89
C GLU A 45 -6.05 -1.85 -10.18
N SER A 46 -5.08 -0.91 -10.20
CA SER A 46 -3.68 -1.21 -10.51
C SER A 46 -3.28 -2.50 -9.78
N LEU A 47 -3.20 -3.61 -10.53
CA LEU A 47 -3.00 -4.94 -9.94
C LEU A 47 -1.69 -4.90 -9.14
N LEU A 48 -1.84 -4.85 -7.82
CA LEU A 48 -0.73 -4.87 -6.88
C LEU A 48 -0.11 -6.25 -6.94
N ARG A 49 1.01 -6.38 -7.65
CA ARG A 49 1.76 -7.64 -7.70
C ARG A 49 2.59 -7.81 -6.43
N ILE A 50 1.92 -8.25 -5.37
CA ILE A 50 2.55 -8.69 -4.13
C ILE A 50 3.12 -10.10 -4.34
N ASP A 51 4.34 -10.34 -3.86
CA ASP A 51 5.03 -11.62 -4.09
C ASP A 51 4.58 -12.70 -3.10
N VAL A 52 4.35 -12.32 -1.83
CA VAL A 52 3.85 -13.21 -0.79
C VAL A 52 2.78 -12.49 0.03
N SER A 53 1.66 -13.15 0.25
CA SER A 53 0.57 -12.68 1.12
C SER A 53 0.27 -13.69 2.22
N VAL A 54 -0.08 -13.17 3.39
CA VAL A 54 -0.68 -13.93 4.49
C VAL A 54 -2.03 -13.30 4.78
N ALA A 55 -3.07 -14.13 4.82
CA ALA A 55 -4.44 -13.69 5.03
C ALA A 55 -5.03 -14.28 6.30
N ILE A 56 -5.97 -13.57 6.91
CA ILE A 56 -6.81 -14.05 8.00
C ILE A 56 -8.15 -14.48 7.39
N PRO A 57 -8.51 -15.77 7.52
CA PRO A 57 -9.79 -16.27 7.02
C PRO A 57 -10.97 -15.53 7.66
N GLN A 58 -11.96 -15.18 6.83
CA GLN A 58 -13.19 -14.54 7.29
C GLN A 58 -14.37 -15.50 7.13
N GLU A 59 -15.30 -15.51 8.08
CA GLU A 59 -16.49 -16.38 8.01
C GLU A 59 -17.40 -16.04 6.82
N SER A 60 -17.41 -14.78 6.38
CA SER A 60 -18.17 -14.32 5.24
C SER A 60 -17.38 -13.26 4.45
N GLY A 61 -17.39 -13.37 3.12
CA GLY A 61 -16.64 -12.48 2.23
C GLY A 61 -15.21 -12.97 1.95
N PRO A 62 -14.38 -12.13 1.33
CA PRO A 62 -12.98 -12.45 1.07
C PRO A 62 -12.12 -12.38 2.34
N ASP A 63 -11.06 -13.19 2.40
CA ASP A 63 -10.09 -13.17 3.49
C ASP A 63 -9.45 -11.78 3.65
N GLU A 64 -9.13 -11.42 4.89
CA GLU A 64 -8.46 -10.15 5.20
C GLU A 64 -6.95 -10.29 4.97
N LEU A 65 -6.37 -9.44 4.13
CA LEU A 65 -4.92 -9.39 3.96
C LEU A 65 -4.28 -8.88 5.26
N ALA A 66 -3.49 -9.74 5.92
CA ALA A 66 -2.79 -9.40 7.16
C ALA A 66 -1.35 -8.98 6.91
N ILE A 67 -0.65 -9.67 6.02
CA ILE A 67 0.75 -9.41 5.68
C ILE A 67 0.92 -9.46 4.17
N ALA A 68 1.62 -8.47 3.62
CA ALA A 68 2.04 -8.40 2.23
C ALA A 68 3.56 -8.21 2.16
N LEU A 69 4.22 -8.97 1.31
CA LEU A 69 5.68 -8.95 1.21
C LEU A 69 6.12 -8.81 -0.23
N SER A 70 7.08 -7.92 -0.43
CA SER A 70 7.84 -7.82 -1.68
C SER A 70 9.18 -8.51 -1.48
N SER A 71 9.54 -9.43 -2.36
CA SER A 71 10.79 -10.19 -2.30
C SER A 71 11.76 -9.69 -3.36
N LYS A 72 12.98 -9.34 -2.95
CA LYS A 72 14.01 -8.82 -3.86
C LYS A 72 15.37 -9.38 -3.46
N TRP A 73 15.87 -10.36 -4.22
CA TRP A 73 17.20 -10.94 -3.98
C TRP A 73 18.30 -9.86 -4.01
N SER A 74 18.28 -9.00 -5.04
CA SER A 74 19.15 -7.83 -5.15
C SER A 74 18.34 -6.60 -5.55
N LEU A 75 18.79 -5.44 -5.07
CA LEU A 75 18.11 -4.17 -5.30
C LEU A 75 18.83 -3.35 -6.38
N ARG A 76 18.02 -2.58 -7.10
CA ARG A 76 18.43 -1.43 -7.91
C ARG A 76 17.48 -0.29 -7.58
N THR A 77 17.80 0.95 -7.94
CA THR A 77 16.97 2.10 -7.54
C THR A 77 15.54 1.92 -8.01
N ASP A 78 15.33 1.53 -9.27
CA ASP A 78 14.03 1.19 -9.84
C ASP A 78 13.31 0.08 -9.06
N ARG A 79 14.01 -1.00 -8.70
CA ARG A 79 13.43 -2.12 -7.94
C ARG A 79 13.07 -1.75 -6.50
N ALA A 80 13.84 -0.86 -5.89
CA ALA A 80 13.53 -0.36 -4.56
C ALA A 80 12.32 0.60 -4.60
N GLN A 81 12.24 1.44 -5.64
CA GLN A 81 11.08 2.31 -5.87
C GLN A 81 9.81 1.52 -6.18
N ASP A 82 9.91 0.37 -6.86
CA ASP A 82 8.79 -0.55 -7.06
C ASP A 82 8.18 -0.98 -5.71
N CYS A 83 9.01 -1.45 -4.76
CA CYS A 83 8.53 -1.81 -3.42
C CYS A 83 7.88 -0.63 -2.69
N VAL A 84 8.46 0.58 -2.79
CA VAL A 84 7.88 1.79 -2.19
C VAL A 84 6.53 2.13 -2.82
N SER A 85 6.39 1.99 -4.14
CA SER A 85 5.13 2.17 -4.84
C SER A 85 4.08 1.16 -4.40
N GLN A 86 4.46 -0.11 -4.24
CA GLN A 86 3.58 -1.17 -3.73
C GLN A 86 3.00 -0.83 -2.35
N GLY A 87 3.87 -0.44 -1.41
CA GLY A 87 3.44 -0.01 -0.07
C GLY A 87 2.50 1.20 -0.10
N ASN A 88 2.83 2.22 -0.88
CA ASN A 88 1.98 3.40 -1.04
C ASN A 88 0.60 3.08 -1.62
N LYS A 89 0.53 2.16 -2.58
CA LYS A 89 -0.75 1.71 -3.16
C LYS A 89 -1.56 0.89 -2.15
N LEU A 90 -0.94 0.00 -1.38
CA LEU A 90 -1.62 -0.70 -0.27
C LEU A 90 -2.25 0.30 0.71
N VAL A 91 -1.51 1.35 1.08
CA VAL A 91 -2.04 2.42 1.93
C VAL A 91 -3.21 3.12 1.23
N ALA A 92 -3.07 3.52 -0.03
CA ALA A 92 -4.08 4.32 -0.73
C ALA A 92 -5.37 3.56 -1.05
N GLN A 93 -5.28 2.25 -1.33
CA GLN A 93 -6.39 1.44 -1.83
C GLN A 93 -7.05 0.56 -0.76
N ARG A 94 -6.47 0.43 0.44
CA ARG A 94 -7.05 -0.41 1.50
C ARG A 94 -8.46 0.03 1.87
N ARG A 95 -9.32 -0.94 2.13
CA ARG A 95 -10.65 -0.77 2.73
C ARG A 95 -10.73 -1.58 4.02
N GLY A 96 -10.03 -1.10 5.06
CA GLY A 96 -9.89 -1.83 6.32
C GLY A 96 -8.62 -1.46 7.07
N ARG A 97 -8.17 -2.38 7.93
CA ARG A 97 -6.88 -2.26 8.63
C ARG A 97 -5.74 -2.24 7.62
N MET A 98 -4.65 -1.58 8.01
CA MET A 98 -3.44 -1.60 7.20
C MET A 98 -2.76 -2.97 7.36
N PRO A 99 -2.56 -3.75 6.28
CA PRO A 99 -1.74 -4.95 6.35
C PRO A 99 -0.30 -4.58 6.68
N HIS A 100 0.42 -5.48 7.37
CA HIS A 100 1.86 -5.35 7.49
C HIS A 100 2.49 -5.41 6.11
N PHE A 101 3.28 -4.42 5.72
CA PHE A 101 4.01 -4.43 4.46
C PHE A 101 5.52 -4.46 4.67
N GLY A 102 6.14 -5.58 4.32
CA GLY A 102 7.58 -5.80 4.46
C GLY A 102 8.28 -6.02 3.13
N VAL A 103 9.60 -5.81 3.12
CA VAL A 103 10.46 -6.20 2.00
C VAL A 103 11.49 -7.22 2.45
N ILE A 104 11.53 -8.39 1.80
CA ILE A 104 12.54 -9.43 2.05
C ILE A 104 13.69 -9.23 1.06
N THR A 105 14.93 -9.23 1.54
CA THR A 105 16.09 -9.06 0.67
C THR A 105 17.37 -9.70 1.21
N ILE A 106 18.36 -9.90 0.33
CA ILE A 106 19.75 -10.20 0.69
C ILE A 106 20.70 -9.13 0.11
N GLU A 107 20.20 -7.92 -0.11
CA GLU A 107 20.98 -6.82 -0.68
C GLU A 107 22.13 -6.40 0.26
N PRO A 108 23.40 -6.48 -0.20
CA PRO A 108 24.54 -6.18 0.66
C PRO A 108 24.85 -4.69 0.80
N ARG A 109 24.29 -3.80 -0.04
CA ARG A 109 24.66 -2.37 -0.05
C ARG A 109 23.74 -1.55 0.88
N PRO A 110 24.28 -0.91 1.94
CA PRO A 110 23.49 -0.05 2.82
C PRO A 110 22.75 1.08 2.09
N ALA A 111 23.35 1.64 1.03
CA ALA A 111 22.72 2.69 0.23
C ALA A 111 21.42 2.24 -0.47
N MET A 112 21.32 0.96 -0.85
CA MET A 112 20.12 0.40 -1.46
C MET A 112 19.05 0.07 -0.43
N LEU A 113 19.45 -0.55 0.69
CA LEU A 113 18.57 -0.81 1.83
C LEU A 113 17.94 0.49 2.35
N ARG A 114 18.73 1.56 2.37
CA ARG A 114 18.29 2.90 2.76
C ARG A 114 17.08 3.40 1.97
N ILE A 115 16.97 3.11 0.68
CA ILE A 115 15.85 3.56 -0.15
C ILE A 115 14.51 3.01 0.37
N LEU A 116 14.52 1.78 0.90
CA LEU A 116 13.35 1.13 1.47
C LEU A 116 13.11 1.55 2.92
N ALA A 117 14.19 1.66 3.69
CA ALA A 117 14.13 1.82 5.14
C ALA A 117 13.93 3.30 5.58
N ASP A 118 14.40 4.27 4.80
CA ASP A 118 14.30 5.69 5.14
C ASP A 118 12.89 6.25 4.87
N GLY A 119 12.21 6.62 5.95
CA GLY A 119 11.33 7.80 6.04
C GLY A 119 10.08 7.90 5.16
N SER A 120 9.79 6.93 4.29
CA SER A 120 8.60 7.00 3.40
C SER A 120 7.31 6.57 4.09
N GLY A 121 7.40 5.80 5.18
CA GLY A 121 6.25 5.12 5.79
C GLY A 121 5.60 4.06 4.88
N ALA A 122 6.12 3.87 3.67
CA ALA A 122 5.59 2.94 2.69
C ALA A 122 5.93 1.49 3.02
N VAL A 123 7.09 1.26 3.63
CA VAL A 123 7.58 -0.06 4.08
C VAL A 123 7.64 -0.05 5.60
N ASP A 124 7.08 -1.05 6.26
CA ASP A 124 7.14 -1.17 7.71
C ASP A 124 8.56 -1.56 8.15
N PHE A 125 9.06 -2.69 7.62
CA PHE A 125 10.42 -3.19 7.88
C PHE A 125 11.03 -3.81 6.62
N VAL A 126 12.35 -3.70 6.52
CA VAL A 126 13.17 -4.50 5.60
C VAL A 126 13.69 -5.70 6.38
N TYR A 127 13.39 -6.90 5.90
CA TYR A 127 13.86 -8.16 6.46
C TYR A 127 15.03 -8.69 5.64
N HIS A 128 16.22 -8.73 6.25
CA HIS A 128 17.41 -9.26 5.62
C HIS A 128 17.52 -10.77 5.90
N LEU A 129 17.72 -11.57 4.85
CA LEU A 129 17.76 -13.04 4.95
C LEU A 129 18.94 -13.56 5.77
N ASP A 130 20.04 -12.82 5.84
CA ASP A 130 21.20 -13.14 6.66
C ASP A 130 21.80 -11.85 7.23
N LEU A 131 21.10 -11.24 8.18
CA LEU A 131 21.55 -9.99 8.79
C LEU A 131 22.90 -10.15 9.52
N PRO A 132 23.18 -11.26 10.24
CA PRO A 132 24.48 -11.48 10.86
C PRO A 132 25.64 -11.46 9.85
N ALA A 133 25.50 -12.11 8.70
CA ALA A 133 26.55 -12.08 7.68
C ALA A 133 26.74 -10.68 7.09
N LEU A 134 25.66 -9.91 6.92
CA LEU A 134 25.74 -8.52 6.47
C LEU A 134 26.49 -7.63 7.48
N ILE A 135 26.19 -7.77 8.78
CA ILE A 135 26.89 -7.06 9.86
C ILE A 135 28.38 -7.39 9.79
N ALA A 136 28.74 -8.68 9.80
CA ALA A 136 30.13 -9.12 9.78
C ALA A 136 30.88 -8.59 8.54
N SER A 137 30.23 -8.61 7.37
CA SER A 137 30.82 -8.11 6.13
C SER A 137 31.05 -6.60 6.16
N ILE A 138 30.10 -5.83 6.68
CA ILE A 138 30.24 -4.37 6.80
C ILE A 138 31.35 -4.03 7.80
N ASP A 139 31.41 -4.74 8.93
CA ASP A 139 32.43 -4.53 9.95
C ASP A 139 33.83 -4.87 9.44
N GLU A 140 34.00 -5.99 8.72
CA GLU A 140 35.27 -6.37 8.10
C GLU A 140 35.75 -5.29 7.11
N VAL A 141 34.85 -4.78 6.26
CA VAL A 141 35.20 -3.73 5.31
C VAL A 141 35.49 -2.42 6.04
N ALA A 142 34.75 -2.08 7.09
CA ALA A 142 34.94 -0.86 7.87
C ALA A 142 36.33 -0.79 8.53
N GLN A 143 36.89 -1.92 8.96
CA GLN A 143 38.26 -1.98 9.51
C GLN A 143 39.34 -1.47 8.54
N ARG A 144 39.07 -1.57 7.23
CA ARG A 144 40.00 -1.13 6.16
C ARG A 144 39.65 0.24 5.60
N ARG A 145 38.74 0.97 6.23
CA ARG A 145 38.20 2.25 5.75
C ARG A 145 38.30 3.33 6.84
N PRO A 146 38.25 4.62 6.46
CA PRO A 146 38.13 5.69 7.44
C PRO A 146 36.89 5.54 8.33
N SER A 147 36.95 6.02 9.57
CA SER A 147 35.84 5.94 10.54
C SER A 147 34.54 6.61 10.07
N ASN A 148 34.63 7.55 9.12
CA ASN A 148 33.49 8.23 8.49
C ASN A 148 33.03 7.56 7.18
N TRP A 149 33.36 6.29 6.96
CA TRP A 149 32.94 5.57 5.75
C TRP A 149 31.41 5.45 5.68
N SER A 150 30.83 6.12 4.68
CA SER A 150 29.39 6.32 4.56
C SER A 150 28.53 5.05 4.65
N PRO A 151 28.88 3.91 4.02
CA PRO A 151 28.10 2.68 4.14
C PRO A 151 27.92 2.19 5.58
N ALA A 152 28.97 2.23 6.40
CA ALA A 152 28.88 1.84 7.81
C ALA A 152 27.96 2.79 8.60
N GLN A 153 28.06 4.10 8.36
CA GLN A 153 27.18 5.09 9.01
C GLN A 153 25.71 4.93 8.61
N ILE A 154 25.45 4.68 7.31
CA ILE A 154 24.10 4.40 6.82
C ILE A 154 23.56 3.15 7.51
N PHE A 155 24.33 2.07 7.49
CA PHE A 155 23.93 0.80 8.09
C PHE A 155 23.63 0.94 9.58
N ALA A 156 24.54 1.56 10.34
CA ALA A 156 24.37 1.81 11.77
C ALA A 156 23.09 2.61 12.06
N ARG A 157 22.78 3.62 11.22
CA ARG A 157 21.53 4.38 11.33
C ARG A 157 20.30 3.52 11.05
N LEU A 158 20.31 2.68 10.02
CA LEU A 158 19.18 1.79 9.71
C LEU A 158 18.90 0.79 10.85
N MET A 159 19.97 0.24 11.44
CA MET A 159 19.90 -0.63 12.61
C MET A 159 19.37 0.10 13.84
N GLY A 160 19.90 1.30 14.12
CA GLY A 160 19.47 2.13 15.26
C GLY A 160 18.02 2.62 15.16
N GLN A 161 17.48 2.73 13.94
CA GLN A 161 16.07 3.05 13.71
C GLN A 161 15.15 1.82 13.73
N HIS A 162 15.70 0.61 13.88
CA HIS A 162 14.97 -0.66 13.85
C HIS A 162 14.18 -0.90 12.55
N ARG A 163 14.64 -0.30 11.44
CA ARG A 163 14.02 -0.38 10.10
C ARG A 163 14.51 -1.56 9.28
N LEU A 164 15.75 -1.99 9.53
CA LEU A 164 16.33 -3.22 9.02
C LEU A 164 16.29 -4.27 10.14
N ARG A 165 15.73 -5.44 9.84
CA ARG A 165 15.54 -6.54 10.79
C ARG A 165 16.02 -7.85 10.19
N ASP A 166 16.35 -8.79 11.07
CA ASP A 166 16.63 -10.15 10.66
C ASP A 166 15.34 -10.86 10.19
N PHE A 167 15.46 -11.79 9.25
CA PHE A 167 14.35 -12.57 8.72
C PHE A 167 13.56 -13.31 9.80
N ASP A 168 14.20 -13.76 10.88
CA ASP A 168 13.51 -14.43 11.99
C ASP A 168 12.44 -13.54 12.64
N LYS A 169 12.59 -12.21 12.56
CA LYS A 169 11.57 -11.28 13.03
C LYS A 169 10.31 -11.33 12.16
N LEU A 170 10.44 -11.53 10.85
CA LEU A 170 9.28 -11.72 9.98
C LEU A 170 8.55 -13.02 10.34
N VAL A 171 9.28 -14.12 10.57
CA VAL A 171 8.68 -15.39 10.99
C VAL A 171 7.85 -15.19 12.27
N HIS A 172 8.38 -14.43 13.22
CA HIS A 172 7.62 -14.06 14.41
C HIS A 172 6.37 -13.23 14.10
N GLU A 173 6.44 -12.22 13.23
CA GLU A 173 5.25 -11.44 12.84
C GLU A 173 4.18 -12.31 12.16
N VAL A 174 4.58 -13.26 11.30
CA VAL A 174 3.66 -14.21 10.66
C VAL A 174 3.00 -15.11 11.70
N SER A 175 3.75 -15.61 12.69
CA SER A 175 3.21 -16.47 13.76
C SER A 175 2.18 -15.79 14.67
N ARG A 176 2.08 -14.46 14.61
CA ARG A 176 1.10 -13.68 15.38
C ARG A 176 -0.22 -13.49 14.63
N VAL A 177 -0.25 -13.84 13.34
CA VAL A 177 -1.49 -13.84 12.56
C VAL A 177 -2.36 -14.99 13.09
N PRO A 178 -3.63 -14.74 13.45
CA PRO A 178 -4.52 -15.79 13.93
C PRO A 178 -4.63 -16.94 12.93
N GLU A 179 -4.55 -18.17 13.42
CA GLU A 179 -4.88 -19.36 12.64
C GLU A 179 -6.42 -19.49 12.51
N PRO A 180 -6.92 -20.11 11.42
CA PRO A 180 -8.33 -20.41 11.23
C PRO A 180 -8.97 -21.24 12.35
#